data_AF-A0A2G3JYJ1-F1
#
_entry.id   AF-A0A2G3JYJ1-F1
#
_cell.length_a   1.000
_cell.length_b   1.000
_cell.length_c   1.000
_cell.angle_alpha   90.00
_cell.angle_beta   90.00
_cell.angle_gamma   90.00
#
_symmetry.space_group_name_H-M   'P 1'
#
loop_
_entity.id
_entity.type
_entity.pdbx_description
1 polymer ?
#
loop_
_entity_poly.entity_id
_entity_poly.type
_entity_poly.pdbx_seq_one_letter_code
_entity_poly.pdbx_strand_id
1 'polypeptide(L)'
;MKVVNGMEQQIEGSRRVLGLAGRNWKGLGKCSKAVRFGVGRLLQTIPIVAALLLAPQTLAAQVCAVGEMAQNFSFPAASWADGTFGPVAYPVVTGGNSTTLTVSVTPNGAVVLDPTPPASPNLGLNGNDPTSLGVQTLNAPAGAIVATFNFGLSRPVNKLSFVSMDVDAYEDVTNNVRFRDFVTYRANGGALLPTAINVDPTRNTVNLGAGTVEAVDPTVGPVDINNRRGTALFCQLNIDACNVTTDFSQSGITSAAAVYSESPAIANNQGQRVSVNQFSWCLPPTTVAVTAVSNGGVGPFNYTGDNGYPGETLTTTVPATGVTGATQTLTTSATSTTITETIPPGYALTGATFTGLGAGGTATPNLAAGTVTLDAAATAAGS
;
A
#
# COMPACT_ATOMS: atom_id res chain seq x y z
N MET A 1 43.30 -42.68 37.67
CA MET A 1 44.01 -42.85 36.37
C MET A 1 43.03 -43.54 35.44
N LYS A 2 42.59 -43.02 34.30
CA LYS A 2 43.11 -42.00 33.39
C LYS A 2 41.88 -41.29 32.77
N VAL A 3 41.87 -39.97 32.80
CA VAL A 3 40.95 -39.13 32.01
C VAL A 3 41.52 -39.07 30.59
N VAL A 4 40.70 -39.30 29.57
CA VAL A 4 41.04 -39.00 28.18
C VAL A 4 39.99 -38.03 27.64
N ASN A 5 40.48 -36.85 27.23
CA ASN A 5 39.72 -35.68 26.76
C ASN A 5 39.20 -35.89 25.33
N GLY A 6 37.92 -35.58 25.11
CA GLY A 6 37.24 -35.64 23.81
C GLY A 6 37.64 -34.56 22.78
N MET A 7 38.77 -33.89 22.95
CA MET A 7 39.21 -32.81 22.04
C MET A 7 40.09 -33.31 20.87
N GLU A 8 40.63 -34.53 20.91
CA GLU A 8 41.47 -35.05 19.80
C GLU A 8 40.66 -35.58 18.60
N GLN A 9 39.37 -35.95 18.77
CA GLN A 9 38.56 -36.41 17.64
C GLN A 9 38.04 -35.27 16.73
N GLN A 10 37.96 -34.03 17.24
CA GLN A 10 37.47 -32.91 16.43
C GLN A 10 38.50 -32.34 15.46
N ILE A 11 39.80 -32.48 15.75
CA ILE A 11 40.88 -31.91 14.92
C ILE A 11 41.14 -32.78 13.67
N GLU A 12 40.96 -34.10 13.77
CA GLU A 12 41.17 -35.03 12.63
C GLU A 12 40.05 -34.93 11.57
N GLY A 13 38.82 -34.57 11.99
CA GLY A 13 37.71 -34.31 11.08
C GLY A 13 37.91 -33.08 10.20
N SER A 14 38.43 -31.99 10.77
CA SER A 14 38.65 -30.72 10.06
C SER A 14 39.81 -30.78 9.06
N ARG A 15 40.83 -31.63 9.29
CA ARG A 15 41.95 -31.84 8.35
C ARG A 15 41.53 -32.55 7.06
N ARG A 16 40.54 -33.45 7.12
CA ARG A 16 40.03 -34.15 5.91
C ARG A 16 39.23 -33.24 4.98
N VAL A 17 38.51 -32.25 5.51
CA VAL A 17 37.71 -31.30 4.70
C VAL A 17 38.61 -30.28 3.97
N LEU A 18 39.68 -29.80 4.63
CA LEU A 18 40.63 -28.87 4.02
C LEU A 18 41.52 -29.52 2.94
N GLY A 19 41.79 -30.83 3.04
CA GLY A 19 42.50 -31.59 1.99
C GLY A 19 41.68 -31.84 0.72
N LEU A 20 40.36 -31.76 0.79
CA LEU A 20 39.45 -31.88 -0.36
C LEU A 20 39.24 -30.55 -1.10
N ALA A 21 39.36 -29.41 -0.40
CA ALA A 21 39.28 -28.08 -1.02
C ALA A 21 40.58 -27.68 -1.78
N GLY A 22 41.73 -28.26 -1.43
CA GLY A 22 43.04 -27.91 -2.03
C GLY A 22 43.36 -28.54 -3.39
N ARG A 23 42.52 -29.43 -3.94
CA ARG A 23 42.85 -30.19 -5.16
C ARG A 23 42.36 -29.61 -6.49
N ASN A 24 41.63 -28.49 -6.50
CA ASN A 24 41.11 -27.90 -7.75
C ASN A 24 41.82 -26.60 -8.21
N TRP A 25 43.00 -26.28 -7.64
CA TRP A 25 43.74 -25.05 -7.98
C TRP A 25 44.69 -25.14 -9.18
N LYS A 26 44.69 -26.24 -9.96
CA LYS A 26 45.52 -26.39 -11.17
C LYS A 26 44.76 -26.28 -12.51
N GLY A 27 43.55 -25.70 -12.51
CA GLY A 27 42.72 -25.53 -13.72
C GLY A 27 42.40 -24.08 -14.14
N LEU A 28 42.71 -23.07 -13.32
CA LEU A 28 42.24 -21.68 -13.55
C LEU A 28 42.82 -20.98 -14.79
N GLY A 29 43.88 -21.52 -15.42
CA GLY A 29 44.48 -20.92 -16.61
C GLY A 29 43.69 -21.11 -17.92
N LYS A 30 42.73 -22.05 -17.96
CA LYS A 30 41.98 -22.37 -19.20
C LYS A 30 40.49 -22.01 -19.18
N CYS A 31 39.91 -21.65 -18.03
CA CYS A 31 38.54 -21.12 -17.94
C CYS A 31 38.47 -19.59 -18.10
N SER A 32 39.59 -18.88 -18.15
CA SER A 32 39.63 -17.41 -18.32
C SER A 32 39.32 -16.94 -19.75
N LYS A 33 39.32 -17.83 -20.75
CA LYS A 33 38.96 -17.51 -22.14
C LYS A 33 37.47 -17.67 -22.46
N ALA A 34 36.71 -18.44 -21.68
CA ALA A 34 35.26 -18.59 -21.87
C ALA A 34 34.45 -17.48 -21.18
N VAL A 35 35.03 -16.77 -20.20
CA VAL A 35 34.36 -15.68 -19.47
C VAL A 35 34.44 -14.34 -20.22
N ARG A 36 35.27 -14.21 -21.27
CA ARG A 36 35.41 -12.95 -22.04
C ARG A 36 34.31 -12.67 -23.08
N PHE A 37 33.32 -13.56 -23.25
CA PHE A 37 32.20 -13.33 -24.17
C PHE A 37 30.82 -13.19 -23.49
N GLY A 38 30.74 -13.19 -22.15
CA GLY A 38 29.47 -13.14 -21.40
C GLY A 38 29.26 -11.92 -20.49
N VAL A 39 30.24 -11.02 -20.34
CA VAL A 39 30.20 -9.93 -19.33
C VAL A 39 29.60 -8.62 -19.87
N GLY A 40 29.15 -8.61 -21.13
CA GLY A 40 28.53 -7.43 -21.76
C GLY A 40 27.07 -7.14 -21.37
N ARG A 41 26.42 -7.97 -20.54
CA ARG A 41 24.99 -7.82 -20.20
C ARG A 41 24.62 -7.94 -18.71
N LEU A 42 25.60 -8.05 -17.81
CA LEU A 42 25.35 -8.22 -16.36
C LEU A 42 25.86 -7.05 -15.51
N LEU A 43 25.94 -5.84 -16.09
CA LEU A 43 26.42 -4.62 -15.42
C LEU A 43 25.40 -3.47 -15.44
N GLN A 44 24.13 -3.75 -15.76
CA GLN A 44 23.04 -2.76 -15.72
C GLN A 44 22.01 -2.98 -14.59
N THR A 45 22.19 -3.99 -13.73
CA THR A 45 21.25 -4.30 -12.62
C THR A 45 21.82 -4.03 -11.22
N ILE A 46 23.01 -3.42 -11.12
CA ILE A 46 23.71 -3.17 -9.84
C ILE A 46 23.70 -1.67 -9.42
N PRO A 47 22.55 -0.98 -9.43
CA PRO A 47 22.34 0.12 -8.47
C PRO A 47 21.23 -0.17 -7.44
N ILE A 48 20.49 -1.28 -7.57
CA ILE A 48 19.27 -1.50 -6.75
C ILE A 48 19.56 -2.18 -5.39
N VAL A 49 20.66 -2.94 -5.26
CA VAL A 49 20.89 -3.75 -4.05
C VAL A 49 21.60 -2.98 -2.92
N ALA A 50 22.34 -1.91 -3.22
CA ALA A 50 23.10 -1.16 -2.21
C ALA A 50 22.27 -0.12 -1.43
N ALA A 51 21.08 0.26 -1.91
CA ALA A 51 20.17 1.15 -1.20
C ALA A 51 19.29 0.43 -0.15
N LEU A 52 19.35 -0.91 -0.09
CA LEU A 52 18.45 -1.72 0.73
C LEU A 52 18.92 -1.95 2.17
N LEU A 53 20.12 -1.48 2.55
CA LEU A 53 20.73 -1.84 3.85
C LEU A 53 20.68 -0.76 4.94
N LEU A 54 20.10 0.42 4.70
CA LEU A 54 19.94 1.48 5.72
C LEU A 54 18.66 2.32 5.60
N ALA A 55 17.73 1.99 4.69
CA ALA A 55 16.45 2.68 4.61
C ALA A 55 15.47 2.13 5.66
N PRO A 56 14.65 2.98 6.31
CA PRO A 56 13.50 2.49 7.08
C PRO A 56 12.67 1.58 6.16
N GLN A 57 12.24 0.44 6.70
CA GLN A 57 11.52 -0.58 5.94
C GLN A 57 10.24 0.05 5.37
N THR A 58 10.24 0.35 4.08
CA THR A 58 9.06 0.83 3.37
C THR A 58 8.07 -0.32 3.25
N LEU A 59 6.81 -0.09 3.61
CA LEU A 59 5.70 -0.99 3.28
C LEU A 59 5.85 -1.43 1.82
N ALA A 60 5.84 -2.74 1.61
CA ALA A 60 5.87 -3.29 0.27
C ALA A 60 4.65 -2.76 -0.49
N ALA A 61 4.84 -2.38 -1.76
CA ALA A 61 3.73 -1.98 -2.61
C ALA A 61 2.67 -3.08 -2.62
N GLN A 62 1.40 -2.69 -2.57
CA GLN A 62 0.27 -3.60 -2.68
C GLN A 62 0.39 -4.45 -3.94
N VAL A 63 0.06 -5.73 -3.82
CA VAL A 63 0.03 -6.64 -4.96
C VAL A 63 -1.26 -6.37 -5.74
N CYS A 64 -1.16 -5.48 -6.71
CA CYS A 64 -2.27 -5.11 -7.57
C CYS A 64 -2.63 -6.21 -8.57
N ALA A 65 -3.91 -6.25 -8.95
CA ALA A 65 -4.37 -7.15 -10.00
C ALA A 65 -3.81 -6.71 -11.37
N VAL A 66 -3.95 -7.57 -12.38
CA VAL A 66 -3.56 -7.24 -13.76
C VAL A 66 -4.34 -6.01 -14.23
N GLY A 67 -3.65 -5.04 -14.82
CA GLY A 67 -4.22 -3.78 -15.31
C GLY A 67 -4.41 -2.71 -14.22
N GLU A 68 -4.31 -3.06 -12.94
CA GLU A 68 -4.24 -2.08 -11.86
C GLU A 68 -2.83 -1.52 -11.70
N MET A 69 -2.71 -0.34 -11.08
CA MET A 69 -1.43 0.30 -10.83
C MET A 69 -1.19 0.58 -9.35
N ALA A 70 -0.08 0.07 -8.82
CA ALA A 70 0.30 0.34 -7.44
C ALA A 70 0.73 1.80 -7.25
N GLN A 71 0.29 2.39 -6.16
CA GLN A 71 0.79 3.65 -5.64
C GLN A 71 1.18 3.48 -4.17
N ASN A 72 2.24 4.16 -3.77
CA ASN A 72 2.73 4.17 -2.40
C ASN A 72 2.89 5.62 -1.93
N PHE A 73 2.67 5.84 -0.65
CA PHE A 73 2.83 7.15 -0.03
C PHE A 73 3.44 7.01 1.35
N SER A 74 4.45 7.82 1.62
CA SER A 74 4.92 8.11 2.98
C SER A 74 4.88 9.62 3.15
N PHE A 75 4.59 10.09 4.36
CA PHE A 75 4.61 11.52 4.63
C PHE A 75 6.01 12.07 4.32
N PRO A 76 6.12 13.11 3.48
CA PRO A 76 7.38 13.81 3.31
C PRO A 76 7.82 14.46 4.63
N ALA A 77 9.13 14.58 4.85
CA ALA A 77 9.63 15.24 6.05
C ALA A 77 9.08 16.68 6.16
N ALA A 78 8.66 17.07 7.37
CA ALA A 78 8.08 18.39 7.66
C ALA A 78 6.84 18.75 6.81
N SER A 79 6.13 17.77 6.25
CA SER A 79 4.93 18.01 5.44
C SER A 79 3.64 18.17 6.22
N TRP A 80 3.72 18.07 7.56
CA TRP A 80 2.61 18.25 8.49
C TRP A 80 3.03 19.33 9.48
N ALA A 81 2.17 20.32 9.71
CA ALA A 81 2.44 21.34 10.71
C ALA A 81 2.09 20.79 12.10
N ASP A 82 3.00 20.85 13.06
CA ASP A 82 2.76 20.37 14.41
C ASP A 82 1.50 21.01 15.02
N GLY A 83 0.69 20.21 15.70
CA GLY A 83 -0.57 20.62 16.30
C GLY A 83 -1.73 20.80 15.33
N THR A 84 -1.55 20.62 14.01
CA THR A 84 -2.68 20.66 13.06
C THR A 84 -3.45 19.35 13.06
N PHE A 85 -4.77 19.47 12.95
CA PHE A 85 -5.70 18.33 12.81
C PHE A 85 -6.07 18.06 11.34
N GLY A 86 -5.47 18.81 10.40
CA GLY A 86 -5.81 18.76 8.99
C GLY A 86 -7.19 19.37 8.69
N PRO A 87 -7.79 19.07 7.53
CA PRO A 87 -7.29 18.14 6.51
C PRO A 87 -6.04 18.66 5.79
N VAL A 88 -5.08 17.78 5.53
CA VAL A 88 -3.91 18.05 4.69
C VAL A 88 -3.95 17.12 3.47
N ALA A 89 -3.75 17.67 2.28
CA ALA A 89 -3.85 16.95 1.02
C ALA A 89 -2.47 16.66 0.43
N TYR A 90 -2.24 15.41 0.06
CA TYR A 90 -1.00 14.90 -0.52
C TYR A 90 -1.25 14.33 -1.91
N PRO A 91 -0.83 15.01 -2.99
CA PRO A 91 -0.91 14.46 -4.33
C PRO A 91 0.13 13.34 -4.51
N VAL A 92 -0.33 12.17 -4.95
CA VAL A 92 0.49 10.99 -5.18
C VAL A 92 0.45 10.64 -6.66
N VAL A 93 1.59 10.85 -7.31
CA VAL A 93 1.71 10.74 -8.77
C VAL A 93 2.59 9.56 -9.14
N THR A 94 2.09 8.68 -10.01
CA THR A 94 2.86 7.55 -10.55
C THR A 94 2.50 7.34 -12.01
N GLY A 95 3.48 7.42 -12.93
CA GLY A 95 3.25 7.21 -14.37
C GLY A 95 2.15 8.12 -14.96
N GLY A 96 2.10 9.39 -14.58
CA GLY A 96 1.07 10.35 -15.04
C GLY A 96 -0.27 10.27 -14.31
N ASN A 97 -0.43 9.34 -13.36
CA ASN A 97 -1.67 9.13 -12.62
C ASN A 97 -1.61 9.80 -11.26
N SER A 98 -2.59 10.65 -10.95
CA SER A 98 -2.63 11.43 -9.70
C SER A 98 -3.81 11.04 -8.82
N THR A 99 -3.51 10.62 -7.60
CA THR A 99 -4.49 10.41 -6.52
C THR A 99 -4.11 11.34 -5.39
N THR A 100 -5.05 12.12 -4.88
CA THR A 100 -4.81 12.92 -3.69
C THR A 100 -5.26 12.11 -2.47
N LEU A 101 -4.32 11.83 -1.57
CA LEU A 101 -4.61 11.34 -0.22
C LEU A 101 -4.80 12.55 0.70
N THR A 102 -5.99 12.68 1.27
CA THR A 102 -6.30 13.69 2.28
C THR A 102 -6.29 13.03 3.65
N VAL A 103 -5.50 13.58 4.58
CA VAL A 103 -5.38 13.06 5.94
C VAL A 103 -5.89 14.10 6.94
N SER A 104 -6.71 13.68 7.90
CA SER A 104 -7.10 14.49 9.05
C SER A 104 -7.10 13.66 10.32
N VAL A 105 -6.96 14.33 11.46
CA VAL A 105 -6.97 13.72 12.79
C VAL A 105 -8.15 14.30 13.55
N THR A 106 -9.04 13.44 14.04
CA THR A 106 -10.08 13.84 14.98
C THR A 106 -9.62 13.45 16.38
N PRO A 107 -9.25 14.41 17.24
CA PRO A 107 -8.91 14.13 18.62
C PRO A 107 -10.19 13.82 19.41
N ASN A 108 -10.04 13.10 20.51
CA ASN A 108 -11.11 13.05 21.51
C ASN A 108 -10.97 14.25 22.46
N GLY A 109 -12.01 15.08 22.55
CA GLY A 109 -12.02 16.24 23.43
C GLY A 109 -11.93 15.91 24.93
N ALA A 110 -12.11 14.64 25.31
CA ALA A 110 -11.93 14.17 26.67
C ALA A 110 -10.48 13.77 27.01
N VAL A 111 -9.57 13.77 26.02
CA VAL A 111 -8.19 13.35 26.18
C VAL A 111 -7.26 14.56 26.08
N VAL A 112 -6.31 14.67 27.01
CA VAL A 112 -5.31 15.73 27.01
C VAL A 112 -4.21 15.34 26.02
N LEU A 113 -4.00 16.16 24.99
CA LEU A 113 -2.85 15.99 24.10
C LEU A 113 -1.59 16.42 24.83
N ASP A 114 -0.49 15.70 24.60
CA ASP A 114 0.80 16.07 25.16
C ASP A 114 1.19 17.48 24.65
N PRO A 115 1.32 18.47 25.56
CA PRO A 115 1.64 19.84 25.19
C PRO A 115 3.14 20.04 24.91
N THR A 116 3.98 19.02 25.13
CA THR A 116 5.42 19.13 24.90
C THR A 116 5.72 19.29 23.40
N PRO A 117 6.58 20.25 23.01
CA PRO A 117 6.99 20.39 21.63
C PRO A 117 7.77 19.14 21.15
N PRO A 118 7.50 18.63 19.94
CA PRO A 118 6.54 19.15 18.96
C PRO A 118 5.08 18.85 19.34
N ALA A 119 4.19 19.84 19.21
CA ALA A 119 2.79 19.69 19.62
C ALA A 119 2.08 18.59 18.81
N SER A 120 1.29 17.74 19.48
CA SER A 120 0.50 16.71 18.81
C SER A 120 -0.75 17.30 18.12
N PRO A 121 -1.14 16.83 16.92
CA PRO A 121 -0.50 15.80 16.09
C PRO A 121 0.76 16.30 15.37
N ASN A 122 1.75 15.44 15.18
CA ASN A 122 3.04 15.78 14.56
C ASN A 122 3.63 14.61 13.77
N LEU A 123 4.59 14.91 12.88
CA LEU A 123 5.45 13.89 12.28
C LEU A 123 6.63 13.62 13.21
N GLY A 124 6.96 12.35 13.41
CA GLY A 124 8.17 11.98 14.14
C GLY A 124 8.45 10.49 14.11
N LEU A 125 9.52 10.10 14.82
CA LEU A 125 9.94 8.70 14.92
C LEU A 125 8.88 7.88 15.65
N ASN A 126 8.27 6.95 14.91
CA ASN A 126 7.40 5.89 15.43
C ASN A 126 7.63 4.65 14.58
N GLY A 127 7.77 3.48 15.20
CA GLY A 127 7.77 2.21 14.48
C GLY A 127 9.01 2.05 13.62
N ASN A 128 10.10 2.71 14.03
CA ASN A 128 11.32 2.89 13.24
C ASN A 128 11.14 3.70 11.95
N ASP A 129 10.08 4.51 11.85
CA ASP A 129 9.81 5.43 10.74
C ASP A 129 9.87 6.90 11.22
N PRO A 130 10.80 7.73 10.72
CA PRO A 130 10.96 9.13 11.15
C PRO A 130 9.84 10.06 10.65
N THR A 131 9.00 9.63 9.72
CA THR A 131 7.91 10.45 9.15
C THR A 131 6.54 9.86 9.44
N SER A 132 6.38 9.23 10.60
CA SER A 132 5.08 8.75 11.03
C SER A 132 4.24 9.87 11.66
N LEU A 133 2.98 9.99 11.24
CA LEU A 133 2.03 10.95 11.80
C LEU A 133 1.46 10.38 13.10
N GLY A 134 1.88 10.96 14.22
CA GLY A 134 1.52 10.50 15.55
C GLY A 134 0.65 11.50 16.31
N VAL A 135 -0.15 10.95 17.22
CA VAL A 135 -0.85 11.69 18.28
C VAL A 135 -0.34 11.17 19.59
N GLN A 136 0.18 12.07 20.42
CA GLN A 136 0.56 11.77 21.78
C GLN A 136 -0.46 12.33 22.76
N THR A 137 -0.89 11.51 23.70
CA THR A 137 -1.89 11.86 24.71
C THR A 137 -1.39 11.56 26.11
N LEU A 138 -2.03 12.16 27.11
CA LEU A 138 -1.76 11.98 28.53
C LEU A 138 -3.07 11.60 29.24
N ASN A 139 -3.01 10.57 30.09
CA ASN A 139 -4.08 10.15 30.99
C ASN A 139 -5.42 9.86 30.28
N ALA A 140 -5.40 9.12 29.17
CA ALA A 140 -6.62 8.69 28.52
C ALA A 140 -7.44 7.77 29.46
N PRO A 141 -8.75 8.04 29.68
CA PRO A 141 -9.61 7.14 30.44
C PRO A 141 -9.80 5.82 29.71
N ALA A 142 -9.96 4.71 30.45
CA ALA A 142 -10.29 3.40 29.88
C ALA A 142 -11.46 3.48 28.88
N GLY A 143 -11.26 2.92 27.69
CA GLY A 143 -12.26 2.90 26.62
C GLY A 143 -12.46 4.24 25.91
N ALA A 144 -11.74 5.30 26.29
CA ALA A 144 -11.80 6.57 25.56
C ALA A 144 -11.14 6.42 24.20
N ILE A 145 -11.71 7.05 23.17
CA ILE A 145 -11.01 7.19 21.88
C ILE A 145 -9.78 8.07 22.13
N VAL A 146 -8.60 7.64 21.68
CA VAL A 146 -7.35 8.39 21.80
C VAL A 146 -7.26 9.35 20.61
N ALA A 147 -7.35 8.80 19.40
CA ALA A 147 -7.37 9.55 18.16
C ALA A 147 -8.11 8.76 17.06
N THR A 148 -8.69 9.49 16.12
CA THR A 148 -9.15 8.92 14.85
C THR A 148 -8.37 9.56 13.70
N PHE A 149 -7.62 8.74 12.97
CA PHE A 149 -6.98 9.14 11.72
C PHE A 149 -7.96 8.86 10.58
N ASN A 150 -8.30 9.89 9.81
CA ASN A 150 -9.20 9.79 8.67
C ASN A 150 -8.41 9.98 7.38
N PHE A 151 -8.73 9.16 6.39
CA PHE A 151 -8.10 9.13 5.08
C PHE A 151 -9.19 9.30 4.01
N GLY A 152 -9.04 10.28 3.14
CA GLY A 152 -9.88 10.49 1.98
C GLY A 152 -9.06 10.35 0.70
N LEU A 153 -9.64 9.77 -0.34
CA LEU A 153 -9.01 9.61 -1.64
C LEU A 153 -9.82 10.38 -2.70
N SER A 154 -9.13 11.14 -3.55
CA SER A 154 -9.80 11.94 -4.59
C SER A 154 -10.51 11.12 -5.67
N ARG A 155 -10.26 9.81 -5.71
CA ARG A 155 -10.89 8.84 -6.61
C ARG A 155 -10.94 7.47 -5.92
N PRO A 156 -11.84 6.57 -6.34
CA PRO A 156 -11.89 5.23 -5.79
C PRO A 156 -10.59 4.45 -6.07
N VAL A 157 -10.10 3.72 -5.07
CA VAL A 157 -8.94 2.81 -5.19
C VAL A 157 -9.33 1.39 -4.80
N ASN A 158 -8.52 0.43 -5.19
CA ASN A 158 -8.63 -0.97 -4.79
C ASN A 158 -7.48 -1.30 -3.83
N LYS A 159 -7.68 -2.28 -2.95
CA LYS A 159 -6.63 -2.82 -2.08
C LYS A 159 -5.84 -1.74 -1.32
N LEU A 160 -6.49 -1.03 -0.39
CA LEU A 160 -5.80 -0.01 0.43
C LEU A 160 -5.05 -0.69 1.58
N SER A 161 -3.86 -0.20 1.88
CA SER A 161 -3.07 -0.63 3.02
C SER A 161 -2.36 0.53 3.68
N PHE A 162 -2.16 0.42 4.99
CA PHE A 162 -1.32 1.33 5.75
C PHE A 162 -0.73 0.67 6.99
N VAL A 163 0.33 1.30 7.50
CA VAL A 163 0.97 0.91 8.76
C VAL A 163 0.43 1.76 9.90
N SER A 164 0.23 1.10 11.04
CA SER A 164 -0.24 1.66 12.29
C SER A 164 0.65 1.22 13.44
N MET A 165 0.71 2.04 14.50
CA MET A 165 1.47 1.74 15.71
C MET A 165 0.77 2.29 16.95
N ASP A 166 1.00 1.63 18.08
CA ASP A 166 0.64 2.06 19.42
C ASP A 166 1.83 1.85 20.38
N VAL A 167 2.03 2.81 21.28
CA VAL A 167 3.04 2.82 22.36
C VAL A 167 2.45 3.48 23.60
N ASP A 168 2.34 2.71 24.67
CA ASP A 168 2.06 3.24 26.01
C ASP A 168 3.36 3.69 26.68
N ALA A 169 3.52 4.99 26.90
CA ALA A 169 4.58 5.51 27.72
C ALA A 169 4.19 5.42 29.21
N TYR A 170 5.03 4.77 30.00
CA TYR A 170 5.05 4.85 31.46
C TYR A 170 4.02 3.99 32.24
N GLU A 171 4.27 2.67 32.28
CA GLU A 171 4.15 1.94 33.55
C GLU A 171 5.48 1.23 33.87
N ASP A 172 6.21 1.87 34.79
CA ASP A 172 7.37 1.39 35.52
C ASP A 172 8.70 1.25 34.73
N VAL A 173 9.79 1.59 35.41
CA VAL A 173 11.21 1.48 35.00
C VAL A 173 11.66 0.02 34.81
N THR A 174 10.71 -0.86 34.47
CA THR A 174 10.86 -2.28 34.21
C THR A 174 10.19 -2.66 32.87
N ASN A 175 10.44 -1.87 31.83
CA ASN A 175 10.38 -2.18 30.39
C ASN A 175 9.06 -2.59 29.71
N ASN A 176 7.94 -2.92 30.37
CA ASN A 176 6.84 -3.66 29.74
C ASN A 176 5.84 -2.82 28.89
N VAL A 177 6.28 -2.24 27.77
CA VAL A 177 5.41 -1.52 26.82
C VAL A 177 4.84 -2.48 25.78
N ARG A 178 3.53 -2.63 25.64
CA ARG A 178 2.90 -3.54 24.64
C ARG A 178 1.89 -2.74 23.83
N PHE A 179 1.54 -3.19 22.63
CA PHE A 179 0.30 -2.73 21.95
C PHE A 179 -0.86 -3.28 22.78
N ARG A 180 -1.64 -2.41 23.45
CA ARG A 180 -2.70 -2.84 24.37
C ARG A 180 -4.06 -2.24 24.04
N ASP A 181 -4.05 -1.26 23.14
CA ASP A 181 -5.24 -0.57 22.71
C ASP A 181 -6.04 -1.30 21.66
N PHE A 182 -7.32 -0.97 21.63
CA PHE A 182 -8.23 -1.45 20.62
C PHE A 182 -8.12 -0.51 19.42
N VAL A 183 -7.86 -1.10 18.25
CA VAL A 183 -7.91 -0.36 17.01
C VAL A 183 -9.06 -0.88 16.16
N THR A 184 -9.87 0.06 15.68
CA THR A 184 -10.92 -0.22 14.73
C THR A 184 -10.60 0.45 13.41
N TYR A 185 -10.49 -0.37 12.37
CA TYR A 185 -10.25 0.09 11.01
C TYR A 185 -11.55 0.08 10.22
N ARG A 186 -11.72 1.08 9.34
CA ARG A 186 -12.91 1.23 8.49
C ARG A 186 -12.50 1.63 7.10
N ALA A 187 -13.27 1.19 6.10
CA ALA A 187 -13.22 1.72 4.75
C ALA A 187 -14.65 2.02 4.26
N ASN A 188 -14.84 3.15 3.59
CA ASN A 188 -16.14 3.65 3.10
C ASN A 188 -17.24 3.71 4.18
N GLY A 189 -16.86 3.94 5.45
CA GLY A 189 -17.81 3.92 6.57
C GLY A 189 -18.40 2.53 6.89
N GLY A 190 -17.82 1.45 6.35
CA GLY A 190 -18.25 0.07 6.54
C GLY A 190 -18.17 -0.43 7.99
N ALA A 191 -18.59 -1.69 8.19
CA ALA A 191 -18.77 -2.30 9.50
C ALA A 191 -17.47 -2.34 10.33
N LEU A 192 -17.64 -2.16 11.66
CA LEU A 192 -16.55 -2.13 12.64
C LEU A 192 -16.02 -3.52 12.89
N LEU A 193 -14.74 -3.74 12.61
CA LEU A 193 -14.03 -4.91 13.12
C LEU A 193 -13.07 -4.41 14.21
N PRO A 194 -13.50 -4.41 15.50
CA PRO A 194 -12.58 -4.12 16.58
C PRO A 194 -11.50 -5.20 16.58
N THR A 195 -10.25 -4.77 16.55
CA THR A 195 -9.10 -5.67 16.66
C THR A 195 -8.44 -5.45 18.00
N ALA A 196 -8.48 -6.47 18.86
CA ALA A 196 -7.51 -6.57 19.95
C ALA A 196 -6.27 -7.27 19.38
N ILE A 197 -5.15 -6.56 19.25
CA ILE A 197 -3.89 -7.15 18.78
C ILE A 197 -3.07 -7.56 20.00
N ASN A 198 -3.10 -8.84 20.34
CA ASN A 198 -2.10 -9.41 21.24
C ASN A 198 -0.80 -9.60 20.43
N VAL A 199 0.25 -8.85 20.74
CA VAL A 199 1.50 -8.85 19.96
C VAL A 199 2.41 -10.03 20.34
N ASP A 200 2.78 -10.84 19.34
CA ASP A 200 4.03 -11.65 19.27
C ASP A 200 4.56 -11.61 17.80
N PRO A 201 5.81 -11.95 17.42
CA PRO A 201 6.67 -11.00 16.71
C PRO A 201 7.09 -11.46 15.32
N THR A 202 6.89 -10.61 14.33
CA THR A 202 7.87 -10.28 13.27
C THR A 202 7.27 -9.33 12.23
N ARG A 203 5.94 -9.27 12.15
CA ARG A 203 5.07 -8.25 11.55
C ARG A 203 3.65 -8.77 11.63
N ASN A 204 2.73 -7.99 12.19
CA ASN A 204 1.34 -8.40 12.28
C ASN A 204 0.57 -7.78 11.12
N THR A 205 0.08 -8.63 10.22
CA THR A 205 -0.80 -8.22 9.12
C THR A 205 -2.23 -8.58 9.47
N VAL A 206 -3.10 -7.57 9.44
CA VAL A 206 -4.54 -7.71 9.62
C VAL A 206 -5.22 -7.56 8.27
N ASN A 207 -5.77 -8.66 7.75
CA ASN A 207 -6.55 -8.67 6.50
C ASN A 207 -8.04 -8.46 6.80
N LEU A 208 -8.59 -7.33 6.35
CA LEU A 208 -9.99 -6.97 6.56
C LEU A 208 -10.80 -7.32 5.31
N GLY A 209 -11.21 -8.60 5.21
CA GLY A 209 -12.04 -9.11 4.10
C GLY A 209 -13.53 -9.24 4.43
N ALA A 210 -13.87 -9.69 5.64
CA ALA A 210 -15.23 -9.72 6.21
C ALA A 210 -15.16 -10.32 7.62
N GLY A 211 -15.35 -9.54 8.69
CA GLY A 211 -15.65 -10.09 10.03
C GLY A 211 -14.46 -10.62 10.84
N THR A 212 -14.13 -9.87 11.89
CA THR A 212 -13.28 -10.16 13.06
C THR A 212 -11.80 -10.49 12.84
N VAL A 213 -10.98 -9.87 13.68
CA VAL A 213 -9.53 -10.01 13.68
C VAL A 213 -9.13 -10.68 15.00
N GLU A 214 -8.50 -11.84 14.89
CA GLU A 214 -7.83 -12.48 16.02
C GLU A 214 -6.40 -12.82 15.56
N ALA A 215 -5.41 -12.16 16.18
CA ALA A 215 -4.01 -12.51 16.03
C ALA A 215 -3.76 -13.74 16.91
N VAL A 216 -3.52 -14.90 16.28
CA VAL A 216 -3.16 -16.14 16.99
C VAL A 216 -1.71 -16.49 16.65
N ASP A 217 -0.84 -16.50 17.66
CA ASP A 217 0.44 -17.21 17.60
C ASP A 217 0.20 -18.73 17.76
N PRO A 218 0.74 -19.60 16.88
CA PRO A 218 0.68 -21.04 17.06
C PRO A 218 1.73 -21.62 18.05
N THR A 219 2.60 -20.83 18.70
CA THR A 219 3.74 -21.41 19.44
C THR A 219 4.32 -20.62 20.62
N VAL A 220 3.57 -20.41 21.72
CA VAL A 220 4.18 -20.48 23.07
C VAL A 220 3.19 -20.83 24.19
N GLY A 221 3.56 -21.80 25.03
CA GLY A 221 2.85 -22.17 26.26
C GLY A 221 3.01 -21.15 27.40
N PRO A 222 2.35 -21.38 28.55
CA PRO A 222 2.29 -20.40 29.64
C PRO A 222 3.66 -20.23 30.31
N VAL A 223 4.16 -18.99 30.41
CA VAL A 223 5.45 -18.68 31.06
C VAL A 223 5.30 -17.62 32.16
N ASP A 224 6.03 -17.88 33.24
CA ASP A 224 6.03 -17.27 34.57
C ASP A 224 6.48 -15.80 34.59
N ILE A 225 5.63 -14.97 35.19
CA ILE A 225 5.73 -13.51 35.35
C ILE A 225 6.86 -13.05 36.29
N ASN A 226 7.53 -13.98 37.00
CA ASN A 226 8.54 -13.62 38.00
C ASN A 226 9.99 -13.65 37.50
N ASN A 227 10.26 -14.08 36.27
CA ASN A 227 11.61 -14.08 35.69
C ASN A 227 11.69 -13.05 34.55
N ARG A 228 12.36 -11.92 34.79
CA ARG A 228 12.49 -10.73 33.90
C ARG A 228 13.26 -10.98 32.58
N ARG A 229 13.22 -12.20 32.04
CA ARG A 229 13.69 -12.60 30.71
C ARG A 229 12.65 -13.49 30.03
N GLY A 230 11.39 -13.04 30.05
CA GLY A 230 10.27 -13.64 29.33
C GLY A 230 9.96 -12.86 28.06
N THR A 231 9.42 -13.56 27.07
CA THR A 231 9.12 -13.17 25.67
C THR A 231 8.05 -12.07 25.50
N ALA A 232 8.01 -11.06 26.37
CA ALA A 232 7.16 -9.89 26.17
C ALA A 232 7.89 -8.88 25.26
N LEU A 233 7.34 -8.61 24.07
CA LEU A 233 7.87 -7.54 23.23
C LEU A 233 7.62 -6.17 23.86
N PHE A 234 8.63 -5.32 23.77
CA PHE A 234 8.61 -3.93 24.20
C PHE A 234 8.38 -3.02 23.00
N CYS A 235 7.23 -2.34 22.96
CA CYS A 235 6.94 -1.37 21.92
C CYS A 235 7.63 -0.04 22.23
N GLN A 236 8.66 0.27 21.44
CA GLN A 236 9.38 1.53 21.49
C GLN A 236 9.29 2.23 20.14
N LEU A 237 9.48 3.55 20.15
CA LEU A 237 9.41 4.40 18.96
C LEU A 237 10.34 3.96 17.81
N ASN A 238 11.43 3.26 18.13
CA ASN A 238 12.45 2.79 17.19
C ASN A 238 12.38 1.28 16.87
N ILE A 239 11.29 0.61 17.22
CA ILE A 239 11.11 -0.83 17.00
C ILE A 239 9.98 -1.06 15.99
N ASP A 240 10.27 -1.72 14.87
CA ASP A 240 9.28 -2.02 13.81
C ASP A 240 8.39 -3.23 14.14
N ALA A 241 8.74 -4.02 15.14
CA ALA A 241 7.94 -5.16 15.59
C ALA A 241 6.57 -4.77 16.19
N CYS A 242 6.33 -3.47 16.42
CA CYS A 242 5.04 -2.92 16.88
C CYS A 242 4.22 -2.27 15.76
N ASN A 243 4.67 -2.42 14.52
CA ASN A 243 3.94 -2.01 13.35
C ASN A 243 2.87 -3.05 13.01
N VAL A 244 1.65 -2.56 12.81
CA VAL A 244 0.51 -3.32 12.33
C VAL A 244 0.20 -2.86 10.92
N THR A 245 0.29 -3.77 9.96
CA THR A 245 -0.16 -3.51 8.59
C THR A 245 -1.62 -3.88 8.48
N THR A 246 -2.43 -2.90 8.07
CA THR A 246 -3.84 -3.10 7.79
C THR A 246 -4.05 -3.21 6.29
N ASP A 247 -4.67 -4.28 5.81
CA ASP A 247 -4.94 -4.51 4.39
C ASP A 247 -6.45 -4.63 4.13
N PHE A 248 -7.00 -3.68 3.38
CA PHE A 248 -8.38 -3.71 2.90
C PHE A 248 -8.44 -4.38 1.54
N SER A 249 -8.83 -5.65 1.47
CA SER A 249 -8.92 -6.39 0.21
C SER A 249 -10.18 -6.10 -0.60
N GLN A 250 -10.63 -4.85 -0.62
CA GLN A 250 -11.87 -4.42 -1.29
C GLN A 250 -11.58 -3.41 -2.42
N SER A 251 -12.53 -3.30 -3.34
CA SER A 251 -12.49 -2.34 -4.45
C SER A 251 -13.33 -1.10 -4.16
N GLY A 252 -13.03 0.00 -4.83
CA GLY A 252 -13.83 1.23 -4.76
C GLY A 252 -13.73 1.98 -3.42
N ILE A 253 -12.60 1.88 -2.73
CA ILE A 253 -12.30 2.60 -1.49
C ILE A 253 -12.11 4.08 -1.80
N THR A 254 -12.93 4.94 -1.21
CA THR A 254 -12.83 6.41 -1.30
C THR A 254 -12.47 7.04 0.03
N SER A 255 -12.66 6.31 1.13
CA SER A 255 -12.24 6.74 2.46
C SER A 255 -11.85 5.55 3.33
N ALA A 256 -10.98 5.80 4.30
CA ALA A 256 -10.65 4.86 5.36
C ALA A 256 -10.38 5.59 6.69
N ALA A 257 -10.43 4.86 7.80
CA ALA A 257 -10.12 5.42 9.11
C ALA A 257 -9.45 4.37 10.01
N ALA A 258 -8.57 4.85 10.89
CA ALA A 258 -8.02 4.11 12.02
C ALA A 258 -8.44 4.81 13.32
N VAL A 259 -9.25 4.12 14.13
CA VAL A 259 -9.77 4.61 15.41
C VAL A 259 -9.04 3.87 16.52
N TYR A 260 -8.28 4.60 17.32
CA TYR A 260 -7.58 4.08 18.49
C TYR A 260 -8.41 4.38 19.74
N SER A 261 -8.57 3.39 20.61
CA SER A 261 -9.23 3.55 21.90
C SER A 261 -8.47 2.83 23.00
N GLU A 262 -8.35 3.53 24.12
CA GLU A 262 -7.66 3.07 25.33
C GLU A 262 -8.22 1.73 25.78
N SER A 263 -7.34 0.79 26.09
CA SER A 263 -7.72 -0.48 26.68
C SER A 263 -8.53 -0.32 27.97
N PRO A 264 -9.64 -1.04 28.20
CA PRO A 264 -10.29 -1.04 29.51
C PRO A 264 -9.43 -1.65 30.63
N ALA A 265 -8.35 -2.37 30.28
CA ALA A 265 -7.47 -3.07 31.21
C ALA A 265 -6.34 -2.21 31.81
N ILE A 266 -6.15 -0.98 31.29
CA ILE A 266 -5.18 0.00 31.77
C ILE A 266 -5.81 1.34 31.50
N ALA A 267 -6.05 2.12 32.53
CA ALA A 267 -6.62 3.44 32.38
C ALA A 267 -5.64 4.44 32.97
N ASN A 268 -5.58 5.64 32.40
CA ASN A 268 -4.79 6.75 32.91
C ASN A 268 -3.26 6.54 32.77
N ASN A 269 -2.83 5.95 31.65
CA ASN A 269 -1.41 5.94 31.28
C ASN A 269 -0.87 7.38 31.25
N GLN A 270 0.30 7.62 31.83
CA GLN A 270 0.87 8.98 31.91
C GLN A 270 1.27 9.53 30.55
N GLY A 271 1.47 8.68 29.55
CA GLY A 271 1.52 9.09 28.16
C GLY A 271 1.26 7.92 27.22
N GLN A 272 0.73 8.19 26.04
CA GLN A 272 0.57 7.19 24.98
C GLN A 272 0.80 7.86 23.64
N ARG A 273 1.36 7.12 22.69
CA ARG A 273 1.52 7.56 21.31
C ARG A 273 0.96 6.54 20.33
N VAL A 274 -0.02 6.96 19.54
CA VAL A 274 -0.58 6.20 18.43
C VAL A 274 -0.21 6.88 17.12
N SER A 275 0.03 6.12 16.06
CA SER A 275 0.46 6.70 14.80
C SER A 275 0.07 5.90 13.57
N VAL A 276 0.16 6.56 12.41
CA VAL A 276 0.01 5.94 11.09
C VAL A 276 1.12 6.41 10.17
N ASN A 277 1.54 5.52 9.28
CA ASN A 277 2.56 5.78 8.27
C ASN A 277 2.37 4.84 7.09
N GLN A 278 3.11 5.12 6.01
CA GLN A 278 3.27 4.24 4.85
C GLN A 278 1.97 3.65 4.32
N PHE A 279 1.42 4.27 3.28
CA PHE A 279 0.21 3.86 2.61
C PHE A 279 0.56 3.21 1.28
N SER A 280 -0.25 2.24 0.87
CA SER A 280 -0.19 1.70 -0.49
C SER A 280 -1.58 1.32 -0.97
N TRP A 281 -1.85 1.51 -2.25
CA TRP A 281 -3.11 1.13 -2.87
C TRP A 281 -2.94 0.79 -4.34
N CYS A 282 -3.99 0.22 -4.93
CA CYS A 282 -4.08 -0.08 -6.33
C CYS A 282 -5.08 0.85 -7.01
N LEU A 283 -4.66 1.57 -8.05
CA LEU A 283 -5.59 2.25 -8.92
C LEU A 283 -6.33 1.22 -9.77
N PRO A 284 -7.67 1.33 -9.91
CA PRO A 284 -8.44 0.46 -10.77
C PRO A 284 -7.90 0.48 -12.21
N PRO A 285 -8.16 -0.57 -13.00
CA PRO A 285 -7.76 -0.56 -14.40
C PRO A 285 -8.48 0.54 -15.18
N THR A 286 -7.86 0.99 -16.25
CA THR A 286 -8.46 1.93 -17.20
C THR A 286 -9.53 1.22 -18.02
N THR A 287 -10.71 1.84 -18.16
CA THR A 287 -11.80 1.26 -18.94
C THR A 287 -12.36 2.23 -19.98
N VAL A 288 -12.96 1.68 -21.04
CA VAL A 288 -13.64 2.41 -22.10
C VAL A 288 -14.99 1.77 -22.38
N ALA A 289 -16.03 2.58 -22.54
CA ALA A 289 -17.31 2.15 -23.10
C ALA A 289 -17.67 3.09 -24.25
N VAL A 290 -18.15 2.53 -25.35
CA VAL A 290 -18.62 3.29 -26.52
C VAL A 290 -20.14 3.37 -26.48
N THR A 291 -20.70 4.51 -26.86
CA THR A 291 -22.15 4.67 -27.08
C THR A 291 -22.39 5.15 -28.50
N ALA A 292 -23.07 4.34 -29.31
CA ALA A 292 -23.44 4.68 -30.67
C ALA A 292 -24.80 5.39 -30.69
N VAL A 293 -24.89 6.53 -31.37
CA VAL A 293 -26.14 7.26 -31.62
C VAL A 293 -26.29 7.46 -33.12
N SER A 294 -27.33 6.88 -33.72
CA SER A 294 -27.61 7.03 -35.14
C SER A 294 -28.79 7.96 -35.39
N ASN A 295 -28.59 8.99 -36.22
CA ASN A 295 -29.66 9.92 -36.62
C ASN A 295 -30.17 9.57 -38.02
N GLY A 296 -31.48 9.71 -38.27
CA GLY A 296 -32.09 9.49 -39.59
C GLY A 296 -32.24 8.01 -40.01
N GLY A 297 -31.79 7.07 -39.19
CA GLY A 297 -31.93 5.63 -39.43
C GLY A 297 -31.38 4.81 -38.26
N VAL A 298 -31.38 3.49 -38.44
CA VAL A 298 -30.95 2.50 -37.45
C VAL A 298 -30.05 1.46 -38.12
N GLY A 299 -29.18 0.80 -37.36
CA GLY A 299 -28.33 -0.25 -37.92
C GLY A 299 -27.13 -0.61 -37.04
N PRO A 300 -26.31 -1.56 -37.51
CA PRO A 300 -25.07 -1.93 -36.84
C PRO A 300 -23.96 -0.91 -37.11
N PHE A 301 -23.25 -0.51 -36.05
CA PHE A 301 -22.07 0.33 -36.06
C PHE A 301 -20.90 -0.46 -35.45
N ASN A 302 -19.83 -0.65 -36.23
CA ASN A 302 -18.71 -1.50 -35.85
C ASN A 302 -17.57 -0.65 -35.31
N TYR A 303 -17.07 -1.02 -34.13
CA TYR A 303 -15.96 -0.36 -33.46
C TYR A 303 -14.79 -1.32 -33.31
N THR A 304 -13.59 -0.82 -33.57
CA THR A 304 -12.30 -1.48 -33.32
C THR A 304 -11.39 -0.53 -32.57
N GLY A 305 -10.31 -1.03 -31.98
CA GLY A 305 -9.33 -0.16 -31.34
C GLY A 305 -8.00 -0.86 -31.07
N ASP A 306 -7.09 -0.12 -30.46
CA ASP A 306 -5.82 -0.61 -29.96
C ASP A 306 -5.86 -0.75 -28.42
N ASN A 307 -4.69 -0.92 -27.79
CA ASN A 307 -4.53 -1.09 -26.34
C ASN A 307 -5.43 -2.18 -25.73
N GLY A 308 -5.66 -3.25 -26.50
CA GLY A 308 -6.48 -4.39 -26.11
C GLY A 308 -7.99 -4.15 -26.11
N TYR A 309 -8.48 -3.06 -26.68
CA TYR A 309 -9.91 -2.93 -26.98
C TYR A 309 -10.33 -4.02 -27.97
N PRO A 310 -11.19 -4.98 -27.59
CA PRO A 310 -11.47 -6.15 -28.43
C PRO A 310 -12.32 -5.85 -29.67
N GLY A 311 -12.92 -4.65 -29.72
CA GLY A 311 -13.93 -4.31 -30.71
C GLY A 311 -15.32 -4.77 -30.30
N GLU A 312 -16.34 -4.10 -30.84
CA GLU A 312 -17.75 -4.48 -30.65
C GLU A 312 -18.63 -3.91 -31.77
N THR A 313 -19.81 -4.51 -31.96
CA THR A 313 -20.85 -4.00 -32.86
C THR A 313 -22.02 -3.49 -32.02
N LEU A 314 -22.34 -2.21 -32.15
CA LEU A 314 -23.49 -1.60 -31.48
C LEU A 314 -24.62 -1.43 -32.50
N THR A 315 -25.76 -2.08 -32.26
CA THR A 315 -26.92 -1.99 -33.16
C THR A 315 -27.93 -1.04 -32.58
N THR A 316 -28.09 0.13 -33.20
CA THR A 316 -29.19 1.04 -32.85
C THR A 316 -30.51 0.49 -33.37
N THR A 317 -31.59 0.67 -32.62
CA THR A 317 -32.94 0.19 -32.98
C THR A 317 -33.96 1.32 -33.04
N VAL A 318 -33.61 2.49 -32.51
CA VAL A 318 -34.42 3.72 -32.53
C VAL A 318 -33.50 4.89 -32.90
N PRO A 319 -33.84 5.72 -33.90
CA PRO A 319 -33.06 6.90 -34.23
C PRO A 319 -32.90 7.84 -33.03
N ALA A 320 -31.76 8.53 -32.97
CA ALA A 320 -31.38 9.47 -31.91
C ALA A 320 -31.35 8.89 -30.48
N THR A 321 -31.43 7.56 -30.34
CA THR A 321 -31.32 6.86 -29.06
C THR A 321 -29.98 6.13 -28.99
N GLY A 322 -29.22 6.38 -27.93
CA GLY A 322 -27.90 5.77 -27.74
C GLY A 322 -27.98 4.30 -27.36
N VAL A 323 -27.09 3.49 -27.94
CA VAL A 323 -26.83 2.11 -27.50
C VAL A 323 -25.42 2.07 -26.95
N THR A 324 -25.29 1.79 -25.65
CA THR A 324 -24.00 1.69 -24.97
C THR A 324 -23.50 0.25 -25.03
N GLY A 325 -22.24 0.09 -25.41
CA GLY A 325 -21.51 -1.15 -25.43
C GLY A 325 -21.09 -1.65 -24.05
N ALA A 326 -20.39 -2.77 -24.04
CA ALA A 326 -19.82 -3.29 -22.80
C ALA A 326 -18.64 -2.41 -22.34
N THR A 327 -18.48 -2.23 -21.03
CA THR A 327 -17.27 -1.61 -20.49
C THR A 327 -16.09 -2.55 -20.74
N GLN A 328 -15.14 -2.09 -21.55
CA GLN A 328 -13.92 -2.82 -21.91
C GLN A 328 -12.76 -2.32 -21.06
N THR A 329 -11.96 -3.25 -20.52
CA THR A 329 -10.72 -2.91 -19.84
C THR A 329 -9.59 -2.77 -20.84
N LEU A 330 -8.87 -1.66 -20.81
CA LEU A 330 -7.67 -1.48 -21.63
C LEU A 330 -6.50 -2.28 -21.04
N THR A 331 -5.60 -2.75 -21.91
CA THR A 331 -4.46 -3.60 -21.50
C THR A 331 -3.44 -2.84 -20.67
N THR A 332 -3.15 -1.60 -21.05
CA THR A 332 -2.14 -0.77 -20.40
C THR A 332 -2.71 0.61 -20.10
N SER A 333 -2.71 0.99 -18.83
CA SER A 333 -3.00 2.36 -18.42
C SER A 333 -1.94 3.35 -18.93
N ALA A 334 -2.30 4.62 -18.97
CA ALA A 334 -1.47 5.73 -19.42
C ALA A 334 -0.85 5.54 -20.82
N THR A 335 -1.61 4.93 -21.73
CA THR A 335 -1.17 4.63 -23.10
C THR A 335 -2.17 5.21 -24.10
N SER A 336 -1.66 5.97 -25.08
CA SER A 336 -2.48 6.54 -26.14
C SER A 336 -3.32 5.44 -26.79
N THR A 337 -4.63 5.63 -26.85
CA THR A 337 -5.58 4.62 -27.33
C THR A 337 -6.44 5.21 -28.44
N THR A 338 -6.56 4.49 -29.56
CA THR A 338 -7.40 4.87 -30.68
C THR A 338 -8.60 3.95 -30.77
N ILE A 339 -9.79 4.54 -30.79
CA ILE A 339 -11.04 3.84 -31.12
C ILE A 339 -11.49 4.29 -32.51
N THR A 340 -11.87 3.34 -33.35
CA THR A 340 -12.25 3.55 -34.74
C THR A 340 -13.62 2.95 -35.00
N GLU A 341 -14.55 3.77 -35.46
CA GLU A 341 -15.80 3.35 -36.08
C GLU A 341 -15.57 3.08 -37.57
N THR A 342 -16.02 1.92 -38.05
CA THR A 342 -16.18 1.72 -39.49
C THR A 342 -17.47 2.38 -39.92
N ILE A 343 -17.37 3.62 -40.44
CA ILE A 343 -18.52 4.43 -40.84
C ILE A 343 -19.38 3.65 -41.87
N PRO A 344 -20.64 3.31 -41.54
CA PRO A 344 -21.49 2.57 -42.47
C PRO A 344 -21.84 3.41 -43.72
N PRO A 345 -22.03 2.78 -44.89
CA PRO A 345 -22.48 3.48 -46.08
C PRO A 345 -23.77 4.28 -45.83
N GLY A 346 -23.80 5.54 -46.27
CA GLY A 346 -24.93 6.44 -46.06
C GLY A 346 -24.93 7.18 -44.72
N TYR A 347 -23.95 6.89 -43.84
CA TYR A 347 -23.73 7.62 -42.60
C TYR A 347 -22.46 8.47 -42.65
N ALA A 348 -22.40 9.45 -41.74
CA ALA A 348 -21.20 10.21 -41.42
C ALA A 348 -21.16 10.41 -39.90
N LEU A 349 -19.97 10.34 -39.30
CA LEU A 349 -19.81 10.68 -37.89
C LEU A 349 -19.86 12.21 -37.76
N THR A 350 -20.91 12.74 -37.13
CA THR A 350 -21.14 14.19 -37.03
C THR A 350 -20.63 14.80 -35.72
N GLY A 351 -20.30 13.97 -34.74
CA GLY A 351 -19.80 14.44 -33.45
C GLY A 351 -19.46 13.27 -32.53
N ALA A 352 -18.67 13.56 -31.51
CA ALA A 352 -18.34 12.63 -30.44
C ALA A 352 -18.21 13.44 -29.14
N THR A 353 -18.68 12.87 -28.03
CA THR A 353 -18.56 13.44 -26.69
C THR A 353 -17.80 12.47 -25.81
N PHE A 354 -17.01 13.01 -24.89
CA PHE A 354 -16.10 12.24 -24.04
C PHE A 354 -16.29 12.64 -22.59
N THR A 355 -16.41 11.65 -21.73
CA THR A 355 -16.50 11.80 -20.27
C THR A 355 -15.55 10.79 -19.63
N GLY A 356 -15.23 10.99 -18.35
CA GLY A 356 -14.36 10.07 -17.60
C GLY A 356 -12.88 10.12 -17.98
N LEU A 357 -12.45 11.08 -18.81
CA LEU A 357 -11.03 11.21 -19.17
C LEU A 357 -10.17 11.41 -17.91
N GLY A 358 -9.01 10.78 -17.90
CA GLY A 358 -8.00 11.03 -16.87
C GLY A 358 -7.62 12.51 -16.77
N ALA A 359 -7.21 12.93 -15.58
CA ALA A 359 -6.94 14.33 -15.29
C ALA A 359 -5.88 14.94 -16.23
N GLY A 360 -6.24 16.02 -16.92
CA GLY A 360 -5.38 16.67 -17.93
C GLY A 360 -5.33 15.96 -19.28
N GLY A 361 -6.10 14.87 -19.45
CA GLY A 361 -6.19 14.11 -20.70
C GLY A 361 -7.10 14.74 -21.73
N THR A 362 -6.81 14.43 -23.00
CA THR A 362 -7.57 14.90 -24.15
C THR A 362 -8.01 13.76 -25.06
N ALA A 363 -9.18 13.93 -25.66
CA ALA A 363 -9.71 13.08 -26.72
C ALA A 363 -9.77 13.89 -28.02
N THR A 364 -9.10 13.41 -29.06
CA THR A 364 -9.01 14.09 -30.35
C THR A 364 -9.79 13.32 -31.41
N PRO A 365 -11.02 13.74 -31.76
CA PRO A 365 -11.80 13.09 -32.80
C PRO A 365 -11.34 13.50 -34.21
N ASN A 366 -11.26 12.53 -35.11
CA ASN A 366 -11.22 12.71 -36.56
C ASN A 366 -12.51 12.16 -37.15
N LEU A 367 -13.51 13.04 -37.25
CA LEU A 367 -14.87 12.70 -37.67
C LEU A 367 -14.93 12.12 -39.09
N ALA A 368 -14.07 12.61 -40.00
CA ALA A 368 -14.02 12.13 -41.37
C ALA A 368 -13.47 10.70 -41.48
N ALA A 369 -12.54 10.32 -40.60
CA ALA A 369 -11.97 8.98 -40.54
C ALA A 369 -12.73 8.04 -39.60
N GLY A 370 -13.71 8.55 -38.83
CA GLY A 370 -14.43 7.76 -37.82
C GLY A 370 -13.56 7.39 -36.63
N THR A 371 -12.48 8.13 -36.34
CA THR A 371 -11.55 7.78 -35.26
C THR A 371 -11.59 8.78 -34.12
N VAL A 372 -11.27 8.32 -32.91
CA VAL A 372 -10.87 9.15 -31.79
C VAL A 372 -9.56 8.62 -31.22
N THR A 373 -8.61 9.52 -30.99
CA THR A 373 -7.40 9.22 -30.21
C THR A 373 -7.52 9.83 -28.82
N LEU A 374 -7.53 8.97 -27.80
CA LEU A 374 -7.36 9.32 -26.40
C LEU A 374 -5.86 9.39 -26.13
N ASP A 375 -5.36 10.52 -25.62
CA ASP A 375 -3.95 10.61 -25.25
C ASP A 375 -3.62 9.75 -24.01
N ALA A 376 -2.34 9.66 -23.67
CA ALA A 376 -1.89 8.88 -22.52
C ALA A 376 -2.47 9.38 -21.18
N ALA A 377 -2.73 10.68 -21.04
CA ALA A 377 -3.32 11.20 -19.80
C ALA A 377 -4.81 10.89 -19.71
N ALA A 378 -5.51 10.82 -20.85
CA ALA A 378 -6.92 10.45 -20.95
C ALA A 378 -7.17 9.00 -20.53
N THR A 379 -6.21 8.10 -20.75
CA THR A 379 -6.27 6.68 -20.41
C THR A 379 -5.48 6.32 -19.15
N ALA A 380 -5.29 7.28 -18.26
CA ALA A 380 -4.76 7.07 -16.91
C ALA A 380 -5.45 5.89 -16.17
N ALA A 381 -4.75 5.17 -15.30
CA ALA A 381 -5.38 4.22 -14.39
C ALA A 381 -6.49 4.88 -13.55
N GLY A 382 -7.58 4.13 -13.38
CA GLY A 382 -8.79 4.58 -12.71
C GLY A 382 -9.58 5.64 -13.49
N SER A 383 -9.33 5.83 -14.80
CA SER A 383 -10.20 6.60 -15.70
C SER A 383 -11.27 5.74 -16.34
#